data_AF-A0A2N2L7J7-F1
#
_entry.id   AF-A0A2N2L7J7-F1
#
_cell.length_a   1.000
_cell.length_b   1.000
_cell.length_c   1.000
_cell.angle_alpha   90.00
_cell.angle_beta   90.00
_cell.angle_gamma   90.00
#
_symmetry.space_group_name_H-M   'P 1'
#
loop_
_entity.id
_entity.type
_entity.pdbx_description
1 polymer ?
#
loop_
_entity_poly.entity_id
_entity_poly.type
_entity_poly.pdbx_seq_one_letter_code
_entity_poly.pdbx_strand_id
1 'polypeptide(L)'
;MAAIKGWKLIRQSTQGVFYFNCNSGQVEYSPRRKYRTEKKNAFDPTILHQRDEYREDSFDLQATLNPDEYYTLMSFITATGSLYLEYTAYNEVKSQFPVTVSQFPKCPDDLHEYPEKVKFSLESRYIGSPGYIDFGIIVIEDEDDTVTSN
;
A
#
# COMPACT_ATOMS: atom_id res chain seq x y z
N MET A 1 9.53 -3.81 17.64
CA MET A 1 9.17 -4.06 16.23
C MET A 1 10.44 -4.10 15.42
N ALA A 2 10.51 -4.97 14.41
CA ALA A 2 11.72 -5.19 13.64
C ALA A 2 11.62 -4.40 12.32
N ALA A 3 12.54 -3.47 12.08
CA ALA A 3 12.56 -2.67 10.87
C ALA A 3 13.09 -3.52 9.71
N ILE A 4 12.24 -3.76 8.71
CA ILE A 4 12.58 -4.50 7.50
C ILE A 4 13.28 -3.54 6.55
N LYS A 5 14.43 -3.95 6.01
CA LYS A 5 15.19 -3.12 5.06
C LYS A 5 14.66 -3.30 3.64
N GLY A 6 14.59 -2.19 2.92
CA GLY A 6 14.16 -2.14 1.54
C GLY A 6 12.65 -2.24 1.39
N TRP A 7 12.11 -1.41 0.51
CA TRP A 7 10.72 -1.49 0.07
C TRP A 7 10.59 -1.03 -1.37
N LYS A 8 9.50 -1.46 -1.99
CA LYS A 8 9.12 -1.08 -3.35
C LYS A 8 7.66 -0.67 -3.34
N LEU A 9 7.37 0.48 -3.93
CA LEU A 9 6.00 0.86 -4.26
C LEU A 9 5.72 0.47 -5.70
N ILE A 10 4.52 -0.04 -5.92
CA ILE A 10 4.01 -0.44 -7.23
C ILE A 10 2.73 0.36 -7.45
N ARG A 11 2.62 1.05 -8.59
CA ARG A 11 1.41 1.77 -8.97
C ARG A 11 0.89 1.17 -10.26
N GLN A 12 -0.32 0.65 -10.22
CA GLN A 12 -1.05 0.17 -11.39
C GLN A 12 -2.05 1.23 -11.81
N SER A 13 -1.97 1.68 -13.06
CA SER A 13 -2.98 2.51 -13.71
C SER A 13 -3.32 1.95 -15.08
N THR A 14 -4.31 2.55 -15.76
CA THR A 14 -4.66 2.20 -17.15
C THR A 14 -3.48 2.37 -18.12
N GLN A 15 -2.49 3.20 -17.77
CA GLN A 15 -1.32 3.47 -18.61
C GLN A 15 -0.20 2.44 -18.44
N GLY A 16 -0.30 1.55 -17.45
CA GLY A 16 0.73 0.56 -17.16
C GLY A 16 1.01 0.37 -15.67
N VAL A 17 2.04 -0.43 -15.39
CA VAL A 17 2.57 -0.63 -14.04
C VAL A 17 3.88 0.12 -13.87
N PHE A 18 3.93 0.94 -12.83
CA PHE A 18 5.07 1.77 -12.46
C PHE A 18 5.68 1.29 -11.15
N TYR A 19 6.98 1.49 -10.99
CA TYR A 19 7.73 1.01 -9.84
C TYR A 19 8.58 2.11 -9.23
N PHE A 20 8.58 2.20 -7.90
CA PHE A 20 9.52 3.03 -7.14
C PHE A 20 10.24 2.13 -6.14
N ASN A 21 11.56 1.97 -6.30
CA ASN A 21 12.36 1.09 -5.45
C ASN A 21 13.17 1.92 -4.45
N CYS A 22 13.12 1.56 -3.18
CA CYS A 22 13.90 2.19 -2.13
C CYS A 22 14.65 1.14 -1.30
N ASN A 23 15.84 0.76 -1.75
CA ASN A 23 16.66 -0.29 -1.12
C ASN A 23 17.25 0.15 0.23
N SER A 24 17.51 1.45 0.39
CA SER A 24 18.00 2.05 1.64
C SER A 24 16.89 2.32 2.66
N GLY A 25 15.63 2.20 2.24
CA GLY A 25 14.46 2.44 3.05
C GLY A 25 14.25 1.39 4.14
N GLN A 26 13.38 1.69 5.08
CA GLN A 26 12.94 0.78 6.12
C GLN A 26 11.42 0.80 6.24
N VAL A 27 10.84 -0.36 6.53
CA VAL A 27 9.42 -0.55 6.80
C VAL A 27 9.24 -1.07 8.22
N GLU A 28 8.36 -0.44 8.97
CA GLU A 28 7.84 -0.95 10.23
C GLU A 28 6.39 -1.42 10.01
N TYR A 29 6.18 -2.72 10.10
CA TYR A 29 4.88 -3.35 9.87
C TYR A 29 4.13 -3.58 11.18
N SER A 30 2.91 -3.04 11.24
CA SER A 30 1.99 -3.16 12.37
C SER A 30 0.69 -3.85 11.95
N PRO A 31 0.58 -5.18 12.06
CA PRO A 31 -0.64 -5.90 11.71
C PRO A 31 -1.77 -5.58 12.70
N ARG A 32 -2.99 -5.38 12.20
CA ARG A 32 -4.19 -5.26 13.06
C ARG A 32 -5.36 -6.04 12.50
N ARG A 33 -5.98 -6.81 13.37
CA ARG A 33 -7.19 -7.58 13.08
C ARG A 33 -8.39 -6.85 13.65
N LYS A 34 -9.43 -6.69 12.84
CA LYS A 34 -10.70 -6.12 13.26
C LYS A 34 -11.84 -7.06 12.91
N TYR A 35 -12.90 -6.96 13.71
CA TYR A 35 -14.13 -7.69 13.52
C TYR A 35 -15.25 -6.70 13.28
N ARG A 36 -16.07 -6.95 12.25
CA ARG A 36 -17.28 -6.17 12.06
C ARG A 36 -18.39 -6.83 12.87
N THR A 37 -18.70 -6.25 14.02
CA THR A 37 -19.85 -6.66 14.83
C THR A 37 -21.11 -6.06 14.21
N GLU A 38 -22.09 -6.88 13.81
CA GLU A 38 -23.41 -6.38 13.44
C GLU A 38 -24.30 -6.19 14.66
N LYS A 39 -25.31 -5.32 14.46
CA LYS A 39 -26.34 -4.96 15.44
C LYS A 39 -26.89 -6.20 16.16
N LYS A 40 -27.27 -6.01 17.42
CA LYS A 40 -28.08 -6.96 18.19
C LYS A 40 -29.30 -7.36 17.37
N ASN A 41 -29.56 -8.66 17.28
CA ASN A 41 -30.79 -9.17 16.67
C ASN A 41 -31.99 -8.52 17.39
N ALA A 42 -32.95 -8.01 16.62
CA ALA A 42 -34.11 -7.29 17.14
C ALA A 42 -35.05 -8.18 17.97
N PHE A 43 -34.98 -9.51 17.79
CA PHE A 43 -35.82 -10.49 18.48
C PHE A 43 -35.11 -11.16 19.67
N ASP A 44 -33.78 -11.31 19.63
CA ASP A 44 -32.98 -11.75 20.77
C ASP A 44 -31.64 -10.98 20.84
N PRO A 45 -31.52 -9.98 21.73
CA PRO A 45 -30.31 -9.16 21.85
C PRO A 45 -29.09 -9.91 22.42
N THR A 46 -29.20 -11.18 22.80
CA THR A 46 -28.07 -12.03 23.24
C THR A 46 -27.33 -12.69 22.07
N ILE A 47 -27.96 -12.78 20.89
CA ILE A 47 -27.34 -13.32 19.67
C ILE A 47 -26.58 -12.19 18.95
N LEU A 48 -25.24 -12.27 18.97
CA LEU A 48 -24.35 -11.37 18.26
C LEU A 48 -23.97 -12.01 16.90
N HIS A 49 -24.35 -11.35 15.80
CA HIS A 49 -23.86 -11.72 14.48
C HIS A 49 -22.51 -11.06 14.24
N GLN A 50 -21.44 -11.86 14.28
CA GLN A 50 -20.09 -11.42 13.94
C GLN A 50 -19.83 -11.73 12.46
N ARG A 51 -19.50 -10.71 11.66
CA ARG A 51 -19.03 -10.92 10.28
C ARG A 51 -17.58 -11.37 10.26
N ASP A 52 -17.12 -11.79 9.08
CA ASP A 52 -15.77 -12.27 8.84
C ASP A 52 -14.68 -11.31 9.32
N GLU A 53 -13.57 -11.89 9.79
CA GLU A 53 -12.36 -11.16 10.16
C GLU A 53 -11.83 -10.37 8.97
N TYR A 54 -11.48 -9.12 9.20
CA TYR A 54 -10.76 -8.31 8.22
C TYR A 54 -9.54 -7.66 8.87
N ARG A 55 -8.55 -7.31 8.05
CA ARG A 55 -7.28 -6.73 8.51
C ARG A 55 -7.19 -5.27 8.11
N GLU A 56 -6.65 -4.47 9.02
CA GLU A 56 -6.31 -3.07 8.82
C GLU A 56 -4.86 -2.85 9.24
N ASP A 57 -3.95 -3.27 8.38
CA ASP A 57 -2.53 -3.21 8.67
C ASP A 57 -1.98 -1.80 8.44
N SER A 58 -1.04 -1.38 9.27
CA SER A 58 -0.34 -0.10 9.14
C SER A 58 1.13 -0.33 8.84
N PHE A 59 1.71 0.54 8.01
CA PHE A 59 3.11 0.50 7.62
C PHE A 59 3.71 1.89 7.77
N ASP A 60 4.76 2.01 8.57
CA ASP A 60 5.55 3.24 8.67
C ASP A 60 6.82 3.08 7.85
N LEU A 61 6.99 3.93 6.84
CA LEU A 61 8.11 3.91 5.93
C LEU A 61 9.05 5.06 6.24
N GLN A 62 10.35 4.78 6.19
CA GLN A 62 11.39 5.79 6.30
C GLN A 62 12.50 5.56 5.30
N ALA A 63 13.03 6.63 4.72
CA ALA A 63 14.19 6.59 3.83
C ALA A 63 14.92 7.93 3.86
N THR A 64 16.24 7.90 3.62
CA THR A 64 16.99 9.12 3.31
C THR A 64 16.95 9.31 1.80
N LEU A 65 16.36 10.42 1.36
CA LEU A 65 16.12 10.70 -0.06
C LEU A 65 16.80 12.01 -0.46
N ASN A 66 17.36 12.03 -1.66
CA ASN A 66 17.73 13.27 -2.33
C ASN A 66 16.47 14.08 -2.70
N PRO A 67 16.60 15.40 -2.92
CA PRO A 67 15.49 16.26 -3.35
C PRO A 67 14.71 15.70 -4.56
N ASP A 68 15.41 15.28 -5.61
CA ASP A 68 14.78 14.70 -6.81
C ASP A 68 14.03 13.40 -6.51
N GLU A 69 14.57 12.57 -5.62
CA GLU A 69 13.94 11.31 -5.20
C GLU A 69 12.69 11.58 -4.35
N TYR A 70 12.71 12.63 -3.52
CA TYR A 70 11.55 13.08 -2.77
C TYR A 70 10.42 13.53 -3.71
N TYR A 71 10.70 14.36 -4.72
CA TYR A 71 9.68 14.77 -5.68
C TYR A 71 9.17 13.60 -6.52
N THR A 72 10.05 12.67 -6.88
CA THR A 72 9.68 11.44 -7.57
C THR A 72 8.74 10.59 -6.70
N LEU A 73 9.06 10.41 -5.41
CA LEU A 73 8.19 9.72 -4.45
C LEU A 73 6.84 10.44 -4.33
N MET A 74 6.84 11.75 -4.16
CA MET A 74 5.63 12.54 -4.01
C MET A 74 4.72 12.44 -5.24
N SER A 75 5.30 12.56 -6.43
CA SER A 75 4.57 12.36 -7.69
C SER A 75 4.00 10.93 -7.78
N PHE A 76 4.79 9.92 -7.38
CA PHE A 76 4.37 8.52 -7.41
C PHE A 76 3.17 8.23 -6.50
N ILE A 77 3.19 8.73 -5.26
CA ILE A 77 2.14 8.44 -4.26
C ILE A 77 0.88 9.29 -4.42
N THR A 78 0.95 10.40 -5.16
CA THR A 78 -0.19 11.29 -5.44
C THR A 78 -0.82 11.02 -6.81
N ALA A 79 -0.13 10.30 -7.69
CA ALA A 79 -0.65 9.94 -9.00
C ALA A 79 -1.84 8.97 -8.90
N THR A 80 -2.71 9.00 -9.92
CA THR A 80 -3.89 8.13 -10.00
C THR A 80 -3.50 6.67 -10.18
N GLY A 81 -4.36 5.76 -9.70
CA GLY A 81 -4.20 4.32 -9.81
C GLY A 81 -4.22 3.59 -8.47
N SER A 82 -4.04 2.28 -8.51
CA SER A 82 -3.95 1.43 -7.33
C SER A 82 -2.50 1.34 -6.86
N LEU A 83 -2.28 1.63 -5.58
CA LEU A 83 -0.95 1.60 -4.95
C LEU A 83 -0.77 0.30 -4.16
N TYR A 84 0.39 -0.32 -4.31
CA TYR A 84 0.80 -1.50 -3.58
C TYR A 84 2.17 -1.30 -2.94
N LEU A 85 2.34 -1.86 -1.75
CA LEU A 85 3.62 -1.95 -1.05
C LEU A 85 4.16 -3.37 -1.17
N GLU A 86 5.39 -3.51 -1.65
CA GLU A 86 6.16 -4.75 -1.64
C GLU A 86 7.37 -4.61 -0.71
N TYR A 87 7.58 -5.60 0.16
CA TYR A 87 8.82 -5.76 0.91
C TYR A 87 9.12 -7.24 1.14
N THR A 88 10.38 -7.55 1.42
CA THR A 88 10.83 -8.91 1.71
C THR A 88 10.97 -9.08 3.22
N ALA A 89 10.11 -9.89 3.83
CA ALA A 89 10.19 -10.20 5.26
C ALA A 89 11.39 -11.12 5.57
N TYR A 90 11.74 -11.28 6.85
CA TYR A 90 12.92 -12.02 7.33
C TYR A 90 13.05 -13.47 6.81
N ASN A 91 11.97 -14.09 6.34
CA ASN A 91 11.97 -15.44 5.77
C ASN A 91 12.07 -15.44 4.23
N GLU A 92 12.55 -14.36 3.62
CA GLU A 92 12.60 -14.14 2.16
C GLU A 92 11.23 -14.17 1.48
N VAL A 93 10.16 -14.09 2.26
CA VAL A 93 8.79 -14.01 1.75
C VAL A 93 8.57 -12.60 1.22
N LYS A 94 8.40 -12.50 -0.10
CA LYS A 94 7.92 -11.27 -0.74
C LYS A 94 6.43 -11.13 -0.46
N SER A 95 6.08 -10.10 0.28
CA SER A 95 4.70 -9.78 0.61
C SER A 95 4.30 -8.52 -0.11
N GLN A 96 3.12 -8.55 -0.76
CA GLN A 96 2.53 -7.38 -1.39
C GLN A 96 1.19 -7.04 -0.74
N PHE A 97 0.97 -5.74 -0.51
CA PHE A 97 -0.23 -5.24 0.14
C PHE A 97 -0.83 -4.12 -0.72
N PRO A 98 -2.14 -4.17 -1.04
CA PRO A 98 -2.83 -2.99 -1.54
C PRO A 98 -2.85 -1.94 -0.43
N VAL A 99 -2.43 -0.72 -0.72
CA VAL A 99 -2.23 0.32 0.30
C VAL A 99 -2.81 1.66 -0.12
N THR A 100 -3.18 2.44 0.88
CA THR A 100 -3.51 3.86 0.74
C THR A 100 -2.58 4.67 1.62
N VAL A 101 -2.21 5.88 1.18
CA VAL A 101 -1.40 6.79 2.00
C VAL A 101 -2.26 7.32 3.15
N SER A 102 -1.85 7.04 4.39
CA SER A 102 -2.51 7.55 5.59
C SER A 102 -1.83 8.81 6.12
N GLN A 103 -0.51 8.92 5.93
CA GLN A 103 0.26 10.12 6.24
C GLN A 103 1.26 10.39 5.12
N PHE A 104 1.17 11.57 4.50
CA PHE A 104 2.13 12.00 3.48
C PHE A 104 3.50 12.31 4.08
N PRO A 105 4.57 12.14 3.30
CA PRO A 105 5.88 12.60 3.71
C PRO A 105 5.87 14.11 3.88
N LYS A 106 6.46 14.58 4.99
CA LYS A 106 6.63 16.02 5.21
C LYS A 106 7.58 16.58 4.17
N CYS A 107 7.32 17.81 3.76
CA CYS A 107 8.25 18.57 2.96
C CYS A 107 9.59 18.68 3.72
N PRO A 108 10.70 18.22 3.11
CA PRO A 108 12.03 18.58 3.61
C PRO A 108 12.19 20.10 3.54
N ASP A 109 13.18 20.67 4.23
CA ASP A 109 13.42 22.12 4.36
C ASP A 109 13.24 22.95 3.05
N ASP A 110 12.88 24.23 3.15
CA ASP A 110 12.44 25.10 2.03
C ASP A 110 13.46 25.21 0.88
N LEU A 111 14.74 24.97 1.17
CA LEU A 111 15.83 25.05 0.20
C LEU A 111 16.07 23.73 -0.56
N HIS A 112 15.62 22.58 -0.02
CA HIS A 112 15.78 21.25 -0.61
C HIS A 112 17.18 20.98 -1.19
N GLU A 113 18.24 21.36 -0.48
CA GLU A 113 19.61 21.25 -1.00
C GLU A 113 20.31 19.92 -0.66
N TYR A 114 19.86 19.23 0.39
CA TYR A 114 20.55 18.06 0.94
C TYR A 114 19.64 16.84 1.10
N PRO A 115 20.21 15.62 1.12
CA PRO A 115 19.44 14.42 1.37
C PRO A 115 18.87 14.44 2.79
N GLU A 116 17.57 14.21 2.94
CA GLU A 116 16.88 14.24 4.23
C GLU A 116 16.15 12.94 4.53
N LYS A 117 16.01 12.63 5.81
CA LYS A 117 15.22 11.49 6.28
C LYS A 117 13.73 11.80 6.20
N VAL A 118 13.07 11.18 5.25
CA VAL A 118 11.63 11.28 5.01
C VAL A 118 10.90 10.15 5.73
N LYS A 119 9.71 10.44 6.27
CA LYS A 119 8.82 9.48 6.92
C LYS A 119 7.40 9.64 6.43
N PHE A 120 6.72 8.54 6.15
CA PHE A 120 5.32 8.51 5.72
C PHE A 120 4.66 7.19 6.13
N SER A 121 3.34 7.15 6.13
CA SER A 121 2.58 5.99 6.61
C SER A 121 1.57 5.54 5.57
N LEU A 122 1.40 4.23 5.50
CA LEU A 122 0.44 3.55 4.63
C LEU A 122 -0.49 2.67 5.46
N GLU A 123 -1.70 2.47 4.95
CA GLU A 123 -2.68 1.54 5.50
C GLU A 123 -3.11 0.54 4.42
N SER A 124 -3.27 -0.72 4.80
CA SER A 124 -3.83 -1.77 3.95
C SER A 124 -5.07 -2.35 4.59
N ARG A 125 -6.17 -2.43 3.83
CA ARG A 125 -7.41 -3.08 4.27
C ARG A 125 -7.72 -4.25 3.34
N TYR A 126 -7.78 -5.45 3.90
CA TYR A 126 -7.99 -6.68 3.12
C TYR A 126 -8.63 -7.79 3.96
N ILE A 127 -9.18 -8.78 3.25
CA ILE A 127 -9.72 -10.01 3.81
C ILE A 127 -8.80 -11.15 3.37
N GLY A 128 -8.52 -12.10 4.27
CA GLY A 128 -7.63 -13.23 4.00
C GLY A 128 -6.15 -12.94 4.27
N SER A 129 -5.27 -13.54 3.46
CA SER A 129 -3.81 -13.41 3.60
C SER A 129 -3.24 -12.56 2.46
N PRO A 130 -2.26 -11.67 2.75
CA PRO A 130 -1.56 -10.93 1.71
C PRO A 130 -0.79 -11.90 0.82
N GLY A 131 -0.92 -11.74 -0.50
CA GLY A 131 -0.32 -12.62 -1.51
C GLY A 131 0.82 -11.95 -2.26
N TYR A 132 1.31 -12.66 -3.27
CA TYR A 132 2.20 -12.12 -4.30
C TYR A 132 1.42 -12.00 -5.61
N ILE A 133 1.43 -10.80 -6.20
CA ILE A 133 0.89 -10.52 -7.53
C ILE A 133 2.08 -10.33 -8.48
N ASP A 134 2.09 -11.09 -9.56
CA ASP A 134 3.05 -10.87 -10.64
C ASP A 134 2.52 -9.79 -11.58
N PHE A 135 2.98 -8.55 -11.36
CA PHE A 135 2.63 -7.40 -12.19
C PHE A 135 3.29 -7.42 -13.58
N GLY A 136 4.19 -8.36 -13.88
CA GLY A 136 4.81 -8.50 -15.20
C GLY A 136 3.92 -9.16 -16.26
N ILE A 137 2.84 -9.82 -15.82
CA ILE A 137 1.92 -10.60 -16.69
C ILE A 137 0.54 -9.94 -16.78
N ILE A 138 0.30 -8.83 -16.06
CA ILE A 138 -1.01 -8.17 -16.07
C ILE A 138 -1.24 -7.54 -17.44
N VAL A 139 -2.16 -8.15 -18.20
CA VAL A 139 -2.76 -7.54 -19.39
C VAL A 139 -3.78 -6.52 -18.86
N ILE A 140 -3.55 -5.25 -19.15
CA ILE A 140 -4.56 -4.20 -18.95
C ILE A 140 -5.51 -4.34 -20.15
N GLU A 141 -6.67 -4.96 -19.93
CA GLU A 141 -7.74 -4.95 -20.93
C GLU A 141 -8.32 -3.54 -20.96
N ASP A 142 -8.26 -2.87 -22.11
CA ASP A 142 -8.94 -1.59 -22.33
C ASP A 142 -10.46 -1.83 -22.21
N GLU A 143 -11.12 -1.18 -21.25
CA GLU A 143 -12.58 -1.10 -21.17
C GLU A 143 -13.12 -0.22 -22.31
N ASP A 144 -13.08 -0.64 -23.58
CA ASP A 144 -13.95 -0.05 -24.61
C ASP A 144 -14.20 -0.87 -25.89
N ASP A 145 -14.22 -2.21 -25.83
CA ASP A 145 -14.78 -2.98 -26.95
C ASP A 145 -16.32 -3.03 -26.84
N THR A 146 -16.97 -1.90 -27.13
CA THR A 146 -18.40 -1.89 -27.50
C THR A 146 -18.56 -2.53 -28.88
N VAL A 147 -18.81 -3.84 -28.88
CA VAL A 147 -19.24 -4.57 -30.08
C VAL A 147 -20.58 -4.03 -30.55
N THR A 148 -20.56 -3.13 -31.53
CA THR A 148 -21.74 -2.83 -32.35
C THR A 148 -21.78 -3.83 -33.49
N SER A 149 -22.54 -4.90 -33.29
CA SER A 149 -22.90 -5.85 -34.34
C SER A 149 -23.91 -5.18 -35.30
N ASN A 150 -23.53 -5.05 -36.57
CA ASN A 150 -24.43 -4.91 -37.71
C ASN A 150 -24.29 -6.13 -38.62
#